data_AF-A0A2E6GL41-F1
#
_entry.id   AF-A0A2E6GL41-F1
#
_cell.length_a   1.000
_cell.length_b   1.000
_cell.length_c   1.000
_cell.angle_alpha   90.00
_cell.angle_beta   90.00
_cell.angle_gamma   90.00
#
_symmetry.space_group_name_H-M   'P 1'
#
loop_
_entity.id
_entity.type
_entity.pdbx_description
1 polymer ?
#
loop_
_entity_poly.entity_id
_entity_poly.type
_entity_poly.pdbx_seq_one_letter_code
_entity_poly.pdbx_strand_id
1 'polypeptide(L)' 'MMSLSKQSIENLIDLVEIKISTLQVLDREDAREMKYLENCRGELMDMQGTAKPLRKRGRPRAAANDVQATPTHH' A
#
# COMPACT_ATOMS: atom_id res chain seq x y z
N MET A 1 -1.76 18.73 -6.09
CA MET A 1 -2.51 17.91 -5.11
C MET A 1 -1.56 16.90 -4.52
N MET A 2 -1.48 16.81 -3.19
CA MET A 2 -0.67 15.78 -2.53
C MET A 2 -1.37 14.43 -2.70
N SER A 3 -0.76 13.52 -3.46
CA SER A 3 -1.20 12.12 -3.54
C SER A 3 -0.50 11.32 -2.46
N LEU A 4 -1.26 10.63 -1.61
CA LEU A 4 -0.69 9.65 -0.70
C LEU A 4 -0.12 8.46 -1.47
N SER A 5 0.97 7.87 -0.97
CA SER A 5 1.53 6.65 -1.57
C SER A 5 0.64 5.45 -1.26
N LYS A 6 0.65 4.41 -2.09
CA LYS A 6 -0.10 3.16 -1.86
C LYS A 6 0.22 2.55 -0.49
N GLN A 7 1.51 2.54 -0.11
CA GLN A 7 1.96 2.06 1.20
C GLN A 7 1.39 2.93 2.34
N SER A 8 1.32 4.24 2.15
CA SER A 8 0.74 5.14 3.15
C SER A 8 -0.76 4.87 3.33
N ILE A 9 -1.49 4.60 2.24
CA ILE A 9 -2.91 4.24 2.29
C ILE A 9 -3.10 2.90 3.01
N GLU A 10 -2.30 1.88 2.67
CA GLU A 10 -2.31 0.58 3.35
C GLU A 10 -2.05 0.72 4.85
N ASN A 11 -1.00 1.46 5.24
CA ASN A 11 -0.70 1.71 6.65
C ASN A 11 -1.84 2.46 7.37
N LEU A 12 -2.51 3.40 6.70
CA LEU A 12 -3.65 4.12 7.28
C LEU A 12 -4.87 3.21 7.48
N ILE A 13 -5.14 2.31 6.52
CA ILE A 13 -6.20 1.31 6.65
C ILE A 13 -5.93 0.43 7.87
N ASP A 14 -4.70 -0.10 8.00
CA ASP A 14 -4.31 -0.94 9.14
C ASP A 14 -4.51 -0.21 10.47
N LEU A 15 -4.08 1.07 10.55
CA LEU A 15 -4.24 1.87 11.77
C LEU A 15 -5.71 2.10 12.15
N VAL A 16 -6.58 2.36 11.16
CA VAL A 16 -8.02 2.53 11.40
C VAL A 16 -8.65 1.22 11.86
N GLU A 17 -8.30 0.09 11.24
CA GLU A 17 -8.78 -1.24 11.64
C GLU A 17 -8.34 -1.62 13.05
N ILE A 18 -7.10 -1.32 13.42
CA ILE A 18 -6.60 -1.51 14.79
C ILE A 18 -7.42 -0.66 15.76
N LYS A 19 -7.62 0.62 15.46
CA LYS A 19 -8.36 1.52 16.35
C LYS A 19 -9.79 1.05 16.56
N ILE A 20 -10.50 0.70 15.49
CA ILE A 20 -11.84 0.10 15.53
C ILE A 20 -11.87 -1.13 16.42
N SER A 21 -10.93 -2.06 16.24
CA SER A 21 -10.89 -3.33 16.97
C SER A 21 -10.73 -3.14 18.48
N THR A 22 -10.12 -2.04 18.90
CA THR A 22 -9.91 -1.70 20.32
C THR A 22 -10.99 -0.80 20.91
N LEU A 23 -11.84 -0.19 20.09
CA LEU A 23 -12.84 0.77 20.53
C LEU A 23 -14.03 0.04 21.19
N GLN A 24 -14.36 0.44 22.42
CA GLN A 24 -15.53 -0.06 23.13
C GLN A 24 -16.61 1.00 23.08
N VAL A 25 -17.80 0.64 22.60
CA VAL A 25 -18.93 1.56 22.53
C VAL A 25 -19.65 1.54 23.89
N LEU A 26 -19.37 2.52 24.73
CA LEU A 26 -19.98 2.66 26.06
C LEU A 26 -21.11 3.69 26.05
N ASP A 27 -21.01 4.70 25.18
CA ASP A 27 -22.04 5.72 25.05
C ASP A 27 -22.29 6.18 23.59
N ARG A 28 -23.07 7.26 23.47
CA ARG A 28 -23.43 7.84 22.17
C ARG A 28 -22.25 8.52 21.48
N GLU A 29 -21.26 8.99 22.22
CA GLU A 29 -20.06 9.59 21.67
C GLU A 29 -19.16 8.54 21.04
N ASP A 30 -18.94 7.43 21.74
CA ASP A 30 -18.18 6.30 21.20
C ASP A 30 -18.83 5.73 19.95
N ALA A 31 -20.17 5.64 19.92
CA ALA A 31 -20.92 5.21 18.75
C ALA A 31 -20.74 6.16 17.55
N ARG A 32 -20.61 7.47 17.80
CA ARG A 32 -20.29 8.46 16.75
C ARG A 32 -18.86 8.29 16.26
N GLU A 33 -17.91 8.08 17.16
CA GLU A 33 -16.51 7.86 16.80
C GLU A 33 -16.35 6.57 15.98
N MET A 34 -17.00 5.48 16.38
CA MET A 34 -17.05 4.22 15.65
C MET A 34 -17.51 4.43 14.21
N LYS A 35 -18.64 5.13 14.01
CA LYS A 35 -19.18 5.44 12.68
C LYS A 35 -18.23 6.32 11.86
N TYR A 36 -17.55 7.27 12.50
CA TYR A 36 -16.56 8.11 11.81
C TYR A 36 -15.38 7.27 11.31
N LEU A 37 -14.86 6.35 12.12
CA LEU A 37 -13.77 5.46 11.74
C LEU A 37 -14.16 4.48 10.61
N GLU A 38 -15.39 3.96 10.63
CA GLU A 38 -15.92 3.13 9.53
C GLU A 38 -15.97 3.90 8.20
N ASN A 39 -16.42 5.15 8.23
CA ASN A 39 -16.44 6.01 7.05
C ASN A 39 -15.02 6.28 6.55
N CYS A 40 -14.08 6.63 7.43
CA CYS A 40 -12.67 6.84 7.06
C CYS A 40 -12.07 5.58 6.42
N ARG A 41 -12.38 4.39 6.96
CA ARG A 41 -11.93 3.12 6.36
C ARG A 41 -12.48 2.94 4.94
N GLY A 42 -13.76 3.24 4.73
CA GLY A 42 -14.38 3.20 3.40
C GLY A 42 -13.68 4.13 2.40
N GLU A 43 -13.46 5.39 2.78
CA GLU A 43 -12.75 6.36 1.95
C GLU A 43 -11.32 5.90 1.60
N LEU A 44 -10.59 5.33 2.56
CA LEU A 44 -9.24 4.82 2.32
C LEU A 44 -9.23 3.60 1.39
N MET A 45 -10.21 2.71 1.51
CA MET A 45 -10.37 1.57 0.59
C MET A 45 -10.68 2.02 -0.84
N ASP A 46 -11.53 3.05 -1.00
CA ASP A 46 -11.80 3.66 -2.31
C ASP A 46 -10.55 4.32 -2.89
N MET A 47 -9.74 4.98 -2.07
CA MET A 47 -8.42 5.51 -2.47
C MET A 47 -7.45 4.41 -2.90
N GLN A 48 -7.50 3.23 -2.27
CA GLN A 48 -6.69 2.08 -2.64
C GLN A 48 -7.11 1.50 -4.01
N GLY A 49 -8.41 1.43 -4.30
CA GLY A 49 -8.95 0.96 -5.59
C GLY A 49 -8.75 1.95 -6.75
N THR A 50 -8.71 3.25 -6.45
CA THR A 50 -8.47 4.31 -7.46
C THR A 50 -6.99 4.56 -7.75
N ALA A 51 -6.07 4.11 -6.88
CA ALA A 51 -4.64 4.13 -7.12
C ALA A 51 -4.24 3.10 -8.19
N LYS A 52 -4.47 3.43 -9.47
CA LYS A 52 -3.94 2.67 -10.61
C LYS A 52 -2.46 2.33 -10.35
N PRO A 53 -2.03 1.08 -10.58
CA PRO A 53 -0.65 0.71 -10.34
C PRO A 53 0.23 1.57 -11.25
N LEU A 54 1.04 2.45 -10.65
CA LEU A 54 2.16 3.07 -11.34
C LEU A 54 3.07 1.93 -11.75
N ARG A 55 2.94 1.49 -13.00
CA ARG A 55 3.71 0.39 -13.58
C ARG A 55 5.18 0.64 -13.23
N LYS A 56 5.79 -0.35 -12.58
CA LYS A 56 7.20 -0.38 -12.16
C LYS A 56 8.04 0.35 -13.22
N ARG A 57 8.56 1.53 -12.84
CA ARG A 57 9.54 2.26 -13.65
C ARG A 57 10.69 1.29 -13.89
N GLY A 58 10.81 0.86 -15.15
CA GLY A 58 11.78 -0.14 -15.58
C GLY A 58 13.14 0.18 -15.01
N ARG A 59 13.72 -0.77 -14.26
CA ARG A 59 15.15 -0.73 -14.01
C ARG A 59 15.83 -0.91 -15.38
N PRO A 60 16.75 -0.02 -15.76
CA PRO A 60 17.43 -0.09 -17.04
C PRO A 60 18.23 -1.39 -17.14
N ARG A 61 18.14 -1.99 -18.32
CA ARG A 61 18.85 -3.18 -18.79
C ARG A 61 20.36 -2.89 -18.73
N ALA A 62 21.02 -3.35 -17.67
CA ALA A 62 22.47 -3.26 -17.54
C ALA A 62 23.11 -4.55 -18.08
N ALA A 63 23.78 -4.38 -19.24
CA ALA A 63 24.91 -5.14 -19.76
C ALA A 63 24.79 -6.67 -19.84
N ALA A 64 24.48 -7.13 -21.06
CA ALA A 64 25.02 -8.39 -21.55
C ALA A 64 26.55 -8.30 -21.54
N ASN A 65 27.21 -9.22 -20.84
CA ASN A 65 28.65 -9.41 -20.98
C ASN A 65 28.86 -10.77 -21.66
N ASP A 66 28.90 -10.73 -22.99
CA ASP A 66 29.58 -11.72 -23.80
C ASP A 66 31.08 -11.66 -23.47
N VAL A 67 31.62 -12.71 -22.84
CA VAL A 67 33.03 -13.08 -23.04
C VAL A 67 33.13 -14.61 -23.10
N GLN A 68 33.12 -15.08 -24.35
CA GLN A 68 33.98 -16.10 -24.94
C GLN A 68 34.25 -17.41 -24.16
N ALA A 69 33.80 -18.50 -24.79
CA ALA A 69 34.28 -19.86 -24.57
C ALA A 69 35.80 -19.99 -24.72
N THR A 70 36.45 -20.68 -23.78
CA THR A 70 37.80 -21.23 -23.95
C THR A 70 37.69 -22.68 -24.45
N PRO A 71 38.20 -23.03 -25.64
CA PRO A 71 38.50 -24.42 -25.96
C PRO A 71 39.91 -24.73 -25.45
N THR A 72 40.09 -25.86 -24.78
CA THR A 72 41.42 -26.47 -24.67
C THR A 72 41.28 -27.96 -24.92
N HIS A 73 41.90 -28.38 -26.01
CA HIS A 73 41.97 -29.72 -26.56
C HIS A 73 43.41 -30.22 -26.33
N HIS A 74 43.54 -31.53 -26.08
CA HIS A 74 44.75 -32.36 -25.94
C HIS A 74 45.40 -32.48 -24.57
#